data_AF-A0A965SQ73-F1
#
_entry.id   AF-A0A965SQ73-F1
#
_cell.length_a   1.000
_cell.length_b   1.000
_cell.length_c   1.000
_cell.angle_alpha   90.00
_cell.angle_beta   90.00
_cell.angle_gamma   90.00
#
_symmetry.space_group_name_H-M   'P 1'
#
loop_
_entity.id
_entity.type
_entity.pdbx_description
1 polymer ?
#
loop_
_entity_poly.entity_id
_entity_poly.type
_entity_poly.pdbx_seq_one_letter_code
_entity_poly.pdbx_strand_id
1 'polypeptide(L)'
;MNNEILKGVKTPTPMAHYCQGVLHHNTIYAAGQIASDYQTGVPSEAKQAAAFPYYGSNIQKQARYVLQNLQSVFASAGSDFKDVVKSQVFLTDLNDFYYFDQIWKEFFPVPPPRTTVEIGALLVPGCKVEIDLWGVKSQVPRQVIIGAKTPTPMAHYSQGILIENILYAAGQIASDYQTGVAPEAIQDPAFPYYGSNIQKQTRYILNNIQSVFDSAGCDFKDVVKAQIFLTDLNDFYYFDQAWKDYFHHSVPRTIVEVQKLLVPGCRIEIDLWGVLPNTPKKEIHVQNNEQPSFCHGLIVNDTLYASGQIASDHKTPLIQIAHQDPAFPFYGSEIQKQTRFVMNNFQKLYQQGGFDLADTVKAQVFLSDLNDFYYFDQIWKEYFPSPPPRTTLEVGKFLVPGCKVQVDLTAAKN
;
A
#
# COMPACT_ATOMS: atom_id res chain seq x y z
N MET A 1 8.65 -20.89 13.63
CA MET A 1 7.57 -20.85 14.64
C MET A 1 6.36 -20.24 13.95
N ASN A 2 5.19 -20.88 13.91
CA ASN A 2 4.04 -20.38 13.13
C ASN A 2 3.71 -18.90 13.39
N ASN A 3 3.24 -18.21 12.35
CA ASN A 3 2.73 -16.84 12.41
C ASN A 3 1.72 -16.69 13.55
N GLU A 4 1.95 -15.73 14.45
CA GLU A 4 1.05 -15.46 15.58
C GLU A 4 -0.03 -14.47 15.14
N ILE A 5 -1.30 -14.86 15.26
CA ILE A 5 -2.43 -13.98 14.97
C ILE A 5 -2.62 -12.99 16.14
N LEU A 6 -2.51 -11.70 15.82
CA LEU A 6 -2.70 -10.63 16.78
C LEU A 6 -4.18 -10.25 16.89
N LYS A 7 -4.62 -9.99 18.13
CA LYS A 7 -5.99 -9.56 18.44
C LYS A 7 -5.94 -8.52 19.53
N GLY A 8 -6.35 -7.30 19.18
CA GLY A 8 -6.49 -6.22 20.14
C GLY A 8 -7.71 -6.45 21.02
N VAL A 9 -7.54 -6.27 22.34
CA VAL A 9 -8.59 -6.53 23.35
C VAL A 9 -9.86 -5.72 23.11
N LYS A 10 -9.70 -4.47 22.64
CA LYS A 10 -10.82 -3.55 22.37
C LYS A 10 -11.08 -3.35 20.88
N THR A 11 -10.34 -4.05 20.03
CA THR A 11 -10.39 -3.86 18.59
C THR A 11 -11.54 -4.69 18.02
N PRO A 12 -12.51 -4.08 17.29
CA PRO A 12 -13.63 -4.81 16.72
C PRO A 12 -13.20 -5.97 15.83
N THR A 13 -13.95 -7.07 15.87
CA THR A 13 -13.73 -8.19 14.95
C THR A 13 -14.26 -7.80 13.56
N PRO A 14 -13.44 -7.88 12.50
CA PRO A 14 -13.89 -7.60 11.15
C PRO A 14 -15.06 -8.49 10.71
N MET A 15 -16.02 -7.90 9.99
CA MET A 15 -17.06 -8.66 9.28
C MET A 15 -16.52 -9.37 8.03
N ALA A 16 -15.53 -8.75 7.39
CA ALA A 16 -14.86 -9.26 6.21
C ALA A 16 -13.77 -10.29 6.57
N HIS A 17 -13.39 -11.12 5.60
CA HIS A 17 -12.53 -12.28 5.85
C HIS A 17 -11.03 -11.93 5.93
N TYR A 18 -10.62 -11.34 7.05
CA TYR A 18 -9.24 -11.01 7.41
C TYR A 18 -9.01 -11.00 8.92
N CYS A 19 -7.75 -11.12 9.38
CA CYS A 19 -7.39 -11.01 10.80
C CYS A 19 -6.82 -9.63 11.15
N GLN A 20 -6.84 -9.22 12.42
CA GLN A 20 -6.44 -7.86 12.81
C GLN A 20 -4.93 -7.59 12.66
N GLY A 21 -4.11 -8.63 12.72
CA GLY A 21 -2.67 -8.54 12.52
C GLY A 21 -1.99 -9.90 12.61
N VAL A 22 -0.75 -9.96 12.13
CA VAL A 22 0.14 -11.11 12.25
C VAL A 22 1.47 -10.63 12.80
N LEU A 23 2.02 -11.36 13.76
CA LEU A 23 3.41 -11.27 14.16
C LEU A 23 4.18 -12.45 13.54
N HIS A 24 5.17 -12.12 12.71
CA HIS A 24 6.10 -13.08 12.12
C HIS A 24 7.52 -12.72 12.57
N HIS A 25 8.17 -13.62 13.30
CA HIS A 25 9.45 -13.36 13.98
C HIS A 25 9.41 -12.09 14.86
N ASN A 26 9.98 -11.00 14.35
CA ASN A 26 10.03 -9.69 15.00
C ASN A 26 9.11 -8.66 14.35
N THR A 27 8.50 -8.98 13.20
CA THR A 27 7.74 -8.02 12.39
C THR A 27 6.25 -8.18 12.59
N ILE A 28 5.58 -7.06 12.85
CA ILE A 28 4.14 -6.93 12.99
C ILE A 28 3.57 -6.42 11.67
N TYR A 29 2.62 -7.15 11.12
CA TYR A 29 1.82 -6.77 9.96
C TYR A 29 0.38 -6.57 10.44
N ALA A 30 -0.06 -5.32 10.62
CA ALA A 30 -1.45 -5.04 11.01
C ALA A 30 -2.37 -5.06 9.78
N ALA A 31 -3.67 -5.32 9.96
CA ALA A 31 -4.64 -5.05 8.91
C ALA A 31 -4.91 -3.54 8.79
N GLY A 32 -5.33 -3.11 7.60
CA GLY A 32 -5.92 -1.78 7.44
C GLY A 32 -7.14 -1.65 8.33
N GLN A 33 -7.19 -0.59 9.13
CA GLN A 33 -8.27 -0.35 10.08
C GLN A 33 -9.06 0.89 9.67
N ILE A 34 -10.38 0.72 9.60
CA ILE A 34 -11.37 1.78 9.40
C ILE A 34 -12.14 2.03 10.69
N ALA A 35 -12.79 3.19 10.80
CA ALA A 35 -13.56 3.56 11.98
C ALA A 35 -14.93 2.86 12.03
N SER A 36 -14.93 1.53 12.11
CA SER A 36 -16.15 0.72 12.19
C SER A 36 -16.13 -0.25 13.36
N ASP A 37 -17.29 -0.42 13.99
CA ASP A 37 -17.56 -1.46 14.99
C ASP A 37 -18.06 -2.77 14.35
N TYR A 38 -18.25 -2.78 13.02
CA TYR A 38 -18.85 -3.85 12.22
C TYR A 38 -20.25 -4.31 12.68
N GLN A 39 -20.94 -3.48 13.47
CA GLN A 39 -22.31 -3.73 13.95
C GLN A 39 -23.26 -2.61 13.51
N THR A 40 -22.85 -1.35 13.70
CA THR A 40 -23.62 -0.14 13.38
C THR A 40 -22.99 0.68 12.24
N GLY A 41 -21.89 0.20 11.67
CA GLY A 41 -21.09 0.93 10.70
C GLY A 41 -20.07 1.79 11.42
N VAL A 42 -20.11 3.10 11.26
CA VAL A 42 -19.30 4.03 12.07
C VAL A 42 -19.94 4.21 13.45
N PRO A 43 -19.27 3.89 14.57
CA PRO A 43 -19.86 3.98 15.89
C PRO A 43 -20.00 5.43 16.37
N SER A 44 -20.84 5.65 17.39
CA SER A 44 -21.23 6.99 17.85
C SER A 44 -20.06 7.82 18.38
N GLU A 45 -19.11 7.19 19.07
CA GLU A 45 -17.88 7.80 19.58
C GLU A 45 -16.93 8.25 18.47
N ALA A 46 -17.02 7.60 17.29
CA ALA A 46 -16.27 7.95 16.09
C ALA A 46 -17.02 8.95 15.18
N LYS A 47 -18.21 9.45 15.59
CA LYS A 47 -18.98 10.46 14.86
C LYS A 47 -18.98 11.80 15.59
N GLN A 48 -18.92 12.88 14.83
CA GLN A 48 -19.21 14.22 15.34
C GLN A 48 -20.66 14.23 15.85
N ALA A 49 -20.89 14.77 17.05
CA ALA A 49 -22.23 14.82 17.60
C ALA A 49 -23.06 15.83 16.81
N ALA A 50 -24.21 15.41 16.27
CA ALA A 50 -25.06 16.28 15.46
C ALA A 50 -25.55 17.53 16.22
N ALA A 51 -25.73 17.41 17.54
CA ALA A 51 -26.10 18.54 18.40
C ALA A 51 -24.97 19.54 18.64
N PHE A 52 -23.71 19.19 18.34
CA PHE A 52 -22.51 20.00 18.57
C PHE A 52 -21.62 20.07 17.31
N PRO A 53 -22.11 20.62 16.19
CA PRO A 53 -21.46 20.56 14.87
C PRO A 53 -20.19 21.41 14.73
N TYR A 54 -19.80 22.14 15.78
CA TYR A 54 -18.58 22.94 15.84
C TYR A 54 -17.53 22.40 16.82
N TYR A 55 -17.79 21.26 17.49
CA TYR A 55 -16.91 20.69 18.51
C TYR A 55 -16.29 19.37 18.03
N GLY A 56 -15.10 19.48 17.41
CA GLY A 56 -14.39 18.38 16.75
C GLY A 56 -14.94 18.09 15.35
N SER A 57 -14.30 17.18 14.61
CA SER A 57 -14.72 16.74 13.27
C SER A 57 -14.87 15.22 13.19
N ASN A 58 -15.58 14.73 12.17
CA ASN A 58 -15.70 13.30 11.93
C ASN A 58 -14.33 12.66 11.70
N ILE A 59 -13.46 13.28 10.88
CA ILE A 59 -12.13 12.73 10.62
C ILE A 59 -11.29 12.62 11.90
N GLN A 60 -11.30 13.63 12.78
CA GLN A 60 -10.54 13.56 14.04
C GLN A 60 -10.99 12.40 14.93
N LYS A 61 -12.31 12.23 15.05
CA LYS A 61 -12.88 11.15 15.87
C LYS A 61 -12.61 9.77 15.28
N GLN A 62 -12.77 9.62 13.97
CA GLN A 62 -12.47 8.38 13.25
C GLN A 62 -10.99 8.03 13.30
N ALA A 63 -10.09 8.99 13.07
CA ALA A 63 -8.64 8.78 13.16
C ALA A 63 -8.23 8.33 14.57
N ARG A 64 -8.77 8.97 15.62
CA ARG A 64 -8.50 8.58 17.01
C ARG A 64 -9.00 7.16 17.30
N TYR A 65 -10.20 6.83 16.85
CA TYR A 65 -10.78 5.49 17.01
C TYR A 65 -9.90 4.42 16.34
N VAL A 66 -9.51 4.64 15.09
CA VAL A 66 -8.65 3.73 14.33
C VAL A 66 -7.28 3.56 15.00
N LEU A 67 -6.66 4.66 15.45
CA LEU A 67 -5.36 4.62 16.11
C LEU A 67 -5.43 3.92 17.48
N GLN A 68 -6.50 4.08 18.25
CA GLN A 68 -6.71 3.33 19.50
C GLN A 68 -6.86 1.82 19.24
N ASN A 69 -7.56 1.44 18.17
CA ASN A 69 -7.69 0.05 17.75
C ASN A 69 -6.35 -0.56 17.34
N LEU A 70 -5.57 0.16 16.53
CA LEU A 70 -4.24 -0.26 16.11
C LEU A 70 -3.29 -0.36 17.30
N GLN A 71 -3.31 0.59 18.24
CA GLN A 71 -2.51 0.52 19.46
C GLN A 71 -2.84 -0.73 20.28
N SER A 72 -4.13 -1.08 20.39
CA SER A 72 -4.60 -2.30 21.04
C SER A 72 -4.08 -3.58 20.35
N VAL A 73 -3.96 -3.59 19.02
CA VAL A 73 -3.35 -4.71 18.26
C VAL A 73 -1.83 -4.80 18.49
N PHE A 74 -1.12 -3.67 18.45
CA PHE A 74 0.32 -3.65 18.71
C PHE A 74 0.65 -4.08 20.15
N ALA A 75 -0.17 -3.66 21.11
CA ALA A 75 -0.04 -4.03 22.51
C ALA A 75 -0.16 -5.55 22.74
N SER A 76 -0.96 -6.28 21.94
CA SER A 76 -1.03 -7.75 22.04
C SER A 76 0.27 -8.45 21.64
N ALA A 77 1.14 -7.77 20.88
CA ALA A 77 2.48 -8.22 20.53
C ALA A 77 3.58 -7.65 21.45
N GLY A 78 3.21 -6.99 22.56
CA GLY A 78 4.17 -6.32 23.45
C GLY A 78 4.87 -5.11 22.82
N SER A 79 4.21 -4.45 21.87
CA SER A 79 4.73 -3.30 21.12
C SER A 79 3.79 -2.10 21.24
N ASP A 80 4.27 -0.91 20.89
CA ASP A 80 3.50 0.34 20.88
C ASP A 80 3.83 1.15 19.63
N PHE A 81 3.26 2.35 19.49
CA PHE A 81 3.41 3.17 18.29
C PHE A 81 4.83 3.69 18.02
N LYS A 82 5.68 3.74 19.05
CA LYS A 82 7.13 3.98 18.85
C LYS A 82 7.81 2.85 18.07
N ASP A 83 7.19 1.67 17.98
CA ASP A 83 7.73 0.50 17.30
C ASP A 83 7.13 0.32 15.88
N VAL A 84 6.28 1.27 15.45
CA VAL A 84 5.81 1.34 14.06
C VAL A 84 6.96 1.82 13.16
N VAL A 85 7.17 1.09 12.07
CA VAL A 85 8.30 1.29 11.14
C VAL A 85 7.85 1.72 9.75
N LYS A 86 6.57 1.55 9.42
CA LYS A 86 5.96 2.02 8.18
C LYS A 86 4.47 2.24 8.38
N SER A 87 3.92 3.22 7.67
CA SER A 87 2.50 3.49 7.62
C SER A 87 2.01 3.85 6.21
N GLN A 88 0.75 3.56 5.95
CA GLN A 88 0.01 4.06 4.79
C GLN A 88 -1.36 4.52 5.26
N VAL A 89 -1.79 5.67 4.74
CA VAL A 89 -3.03 6.33 5.12
C VAL A 89 -3.84 6.63 3.88
N PHE A 90 -5.07 6.13 3.86
CA PHE A 90 -5.99 6.30 2.75
C PHE A 90 -7.17 7.14 3.21
N LEU A 91 -7.31 8.34 2.65
CA LEU A 91 -8.40 9.27 2.97
C LEU A 91 -9.45 9.23 1.85
N THR A 92 -10.72 9.38 2.19
CA THR A 92 -11.78 9.56 1.17
C THR A 92 -11.89 11.00 0.68
N ASP A 93 -11.29 11.96 1.40
CA ASP A 93 -11.26 13.37 1.07
C ASP A 93 -10.01 14.02 1.68
N LEU A 94 -9.08 14.52 0.86
CA LEU A 94 -7.86 15.17 1.34
C LEU A 94 -8.12 16.54 1.99
N ASN A 95 -9.31 17.13 1.87
CA ASN A 95 -9.66 18.31 2.66
C ASN A 95 -9.68 18.01 4.17
N ASP A 96 -9.86 16.74 4.56
CA ASP A 96 -9.81 16.28 5.95
C ASP A 96 -8.37 16.16 6.49
N PHE A 97 -7.34 16.29 5.64
CA PHE A 97 -5.94 16.00 5.99
C PHE A 97 -5.43 16.81 7.19
N TYR A 98 -5.69 18.12 7.23
CA TYR A 98 -5.20 18.97 8.32
C TYR A 98 -5.70 18.48 9.69
N TYR A 99 -6.98 18.12 9.77
CA TYR A 99 -7.61 17.61 10.98
C TYR A 99 -7.17 16.19 11.33
N PHE A 100 -6.96 15.34 10.33
CA PHE A 100 -6.34 14.03 10.50
C PHE A 100 -4.92 14.16 11.11
N ASP A 101 -4.09 15.02 10.54
CA ASP A 101 -2.67 15.16 10.91
C ASP A 101 -2.50 15.68 12.35
N GLN A 102 -3.46 16.46 12.86
CA GLN A 102 -3.52 16.84 14.27
C GLN A 102 -3.59 15.62 15.19
N ILE A 103 -4.48 14.66 14.89
CA ILE A 103 -4.60 13.43 15.69
C ILE A 103 -3.38 12.55 15.49
N TRP A 104 -2.89 12.42 14.26
CA TRP A 104 -1.68 11.65 13.96
C TRP A 104 -0.49 12.07 14.83
N LYS A 105 -0.26 13.39 14.99
CA LYS A 105 0.79 13.97 15.85
C LYS A 105 0.67 13.58 17.32
N GLU A 106 -0.55 13.45 17.84
CA GLU A 106 -0.75 13.04 19.24
C GLU A 106 -0.29 11.60 19.51
N PHE A 107 -0.51 10.71 18.53
CA PHE A 107 -0.18 9.29 18.63
C PHE A 107 1.27 8.98 18.25
N PHE A 108 1.88 9.82 17.42
CA PHE A 108 3.23 9.60 16.90
C PHE A 108 4.16 10.78 17.19
N PRO A 109 4.65 10.97 18.43
CA PRO A 109 5.67 11.99 18.71
C PRO A 109 6.92 11.84 17.83
N VAL A 110 7.32 10.60 17.53
CA VAL A 110 8.34 10.28 16.51
C VAL A 110 7.70 9.41 15.43
N PRO A 111 7.28 10.00 14.29
CA PRO A 111 6.41 9.32 13.35
C PRO A 111 7.14 8.33 12.45
N PRO A 112 6.47 7.27 11.98
CA PRO A 112 7.01 6.39 10.96
C PRO A 112 7.03 7.09 9.58
N PRO A 113 7.73 6.50 8.61
CA PRO A 113 7.51 6.78 7.19
C PRO A 113 6.06 6.56 6.82
N ARG A 114 5.53 7.45 5.99
CA ARG A 114 4.10 7.49 5.65
C ARG A 114 3.90 7.76 4.18
N THR A 115 2.87 7.12 3.64
CA THR A 115 2.28 7.41 2.32
C THR A 115 0.85 7.88 2.56
N THR A 116 0.39 8.93 1.88
CA THR A 116 -0.97 9.46 2.10
C THR A 116 -1.64 9.90 0.79
N VAL A 117 -2.69 9.17 0.40
CA VAL A 117 -3.41 9.38 -0.87
C VAL A 117 -4.93 9.45 -0.67
N GLU A 118 -5.63 10.10 -1.60
CA GLU A 118 -7.09 10.08 -1.68
C GLU A 118 -7.56 8.88 -2.50
N ILE A 119 -8.44 8.06 -1.93
CA ILE A 119 -9.05 6.90 -2.59
C ILE A 119 -10.54 7.15 -2.88
N GLY A 120 -11.19 6.27 -3.64
CA GLY A 120 -12.60 6.44 -4.01
C GLY A 120 -13.56 6.28 -2.84
N ALA A 121 -13.42 5.18 -2.11
CA ALA A 121 -14.27 4.81 -1.00
C ALA A 121 -13.65 3.71 -0.11
N LEU A 122 -14.17 3.59 1.10
CA LEU A 122 -13.84 2.56 2.08
C LEU A 122 -15.00 1.58 2.26
N LEU A 123 -14.69 0.38 2.71
CA LEU A 123 -15.65 -0.74 2.77
C LEU A 123 -16.93 -0.45 3.56
N VAL A 124 -16.85 0.37 4.61
CA VAL A 124 -18.01 0.75 5.43
C VAL A 124 -18.40 2.19 5.12
N PRO A 125 -19.62 2.44 4.61
CA PRO A 125 -20.11 3.79 4.32
C PRO A 125 -19.97 4.74 5.51
N GLY A 126 -19.47 5.94 5.24
CA GLY A 126 -19.23 7.00 6.24
C GLY A 126 -17.86 6.92 6.91
N CYS A 127 -17.08 5.85 6.72
CA CYS A 127 -15.65 5.86 7.07
C CYS A 127 -14.90 6.84 6.15
N LYS A 128 -13.99 7.61 6.73
CA LYS A 128 -13.22 8.67 6.07
C LYS A 128 -11.73 8.37 5.96
N VAL A 129 -11.25 7.42 6.74
CA VAL A 129 -9.83 7.04 6.81
C VAL A 129 -9.66 5.54 7.04
N GLU A 130 -8.72 4.94 6.31
CA GLU A 130 -8.13 3.64 6.62
C GLU A 130 -6.64 3.84 6.92
N ILE A 131 -6.16 3.27 8.04
CA ILE A 131 -4.75 3.34 8.43
C ILE A 131 -4.17 1.93 8.43
N ASP A 132 -3.07 1.75 7.72
CA ASP A 132 -2.35 0.51 7.55
C ASP A 132 -0.92 0.65 8.11
N LEU A 133 -0.51 -0.24 9.02
CA LEU A 133 0.76 -0.14 9.75
C LEU A 133 1.58 -1.43 9.70
N TRP A 134 2.90 -1.25 9.63
CA TRP A 134 3.90 -2.26 9.95
C TRP A 134 4.67 -1.83 11.18
N GLY A 135 4.98 -2.79 12.04
CA GLY A 135 5.77 -2.58 13.24
C GLY A 135 6.80 -3.65 13.46
N VAL A 136 7.52 -3.50 14.57
CA VAL A 136 8.41 -4.53 15.10
C VAL A 136 8.18 -4.72 16.58
N LYS A 137 8.69 -5.83 17.13
CA LYS A 137 8.76 -6.00 18.58
C LYS A 137 9.63 -4.92 19.22
N SER A 138 9.24 -4.46 20.41
CA SER A 138 9.90 -3.38 21.17
C SER A 138 11.43 -3.47 21.30
N GLN A 139 12.01 -4.67 21.29
CA GLN A 139 13.47 -4.86 21.41
C GLN A 139 14.24 -4.66 20.11
N VAL A 140 13.57 -4.56 18.96
CA VAL A 140 14.23 -4.35 17.68
C VAL A 140 14.70 -2.91 17.58
N PRO A 141 16.00 -2.66 17.40
CA PRO A 141 16.49 -1.30 17.22
C PRO A 141 16.00 -0.73 15.89
N ARG A 142 15.53 0.52 15.94
CA ARG A 142 15.14 1.30 14.76
C ARG A 142 16.06 2.49 14.59
N GLN A 143 16.45 2.77 13.35
CA GLN A 143 17.22 3.95 12.98
C GLN A 143 16.38 4.82 12.05
N VAL A 144 16.16 6.09 12.43
CA VAL A 144 15.54 7.08 11.54
C VAL A 144 16.58 7.49 10.50
N ILE A 145 16.19 7.43 9.24
CA ILE A 145 17.02 7.83 8.10
C ILE A 145 16.48 9.15 7.55
N ILE A 146 17.37 10.11 7.38
CA ILE A 146 17.09 11.43 6.81
C ILE A 146 17.99 11.59 5.59
N GLY A 147 17.38 11.77 4.43
CA GLY A 147 18.10 12.05 3.19
C GLY A 147 18.66 13.47 3.20
N ALA A 148 19.97 13.59 3.00
CA ALA A 148 20.68 14.87 3.03
C ALA A 148 20.12 15.93 2.05
N LYS A 149 19.53 15.50 0.94
CA LYS A 149 18.97 16.37 -0.11
C LYS A 149 17.44 16.28 -0.22
N THR A 150 16.81 15.41 0.57
CA THR A 150 15.37 15.22 0.54
C THR A 150 14.68 16.40 1.24
N PRO A 151 13.71 17.07 0.62
CA PRO A 151 12.98 18.16 1.24
C PRO A 151 12.39 17.75 2.60
N THR A 152 12.43 18.67 3.57
CA THR A 152 11.77 18.44 4.86
C THR A 152 10.25 18.48 4.66
N PRO A 153 9.52 17.42 5.03
CA PRO A 153 8.08 17.39 4.86
C PRO A 153 7.35 18.42 5.74
N MET A 154 6.28 19.04 5.23
CA MET A 154 5.32 19.78 6.06
C MET A 154 4.48 18.87 6.95
N ALA A 155 4.28 17.63 6.52
CA ALA A 155 3.48 16.62 7.20
C ALA A 155 4.31 15.83 8.23
N HIS A 156 3.65 15.28 9.25
CA HIS A 156 4.35 14.64 10.37
C HIS A 156 4.71 13.17 10.09
N TYR A 157 5.81 12.96 9.36
CA TYR A 157 6.37 11.64 9.05
C TYR A 157 7.91 11.66 8.97
N SER A 158 8.54 10.48 9.11
CA SER A 158 9.99 10.32 8.91
C SER A 158 10.32 9.92 7.47
N GLN A 159 11.42 10.40 6.89
CA GLN A 159 11.76 10.08 5.50
C GLN A 159 12.12 8.61 5.27
N GLY A 160 12.71 7.95 6.27
CA GLY A 160 12.90 6.51 6.28
C GLY A 160 13.12 5.95 7.69
N ILE A 161 12.86 4.66 7.85
CA ILE A 161 13.26 3.88 9.03
C ILE A 161 13.97 2.62 8.56
N LEU A 162 15.18 2.41 9.07
CA LEU A 162 15.95 1.18 8.92
C LEU A 162 15.77 0.34 10.20
N ILE A 163 15.34 -0.91 10.02
CA ILE A 163 15.34 -1.94 11.06
C ILE A 163 16.13 -3.13 10.54
N GLU A 164 16.93 -3.76 11.39
CA GLU A 164 17.72 -4.94 11.03
C GLU A 164 18.40 -4.79 9.65
N ASN A 165 17.84 -5.40 8.59
CA ASN A 165 18.31 -5.28 7.21
C ASN A 165 17.31 -4.63 6.23
N ILE A 166 16.17 -4.11 6.67
CA ILE A 166 15.09 -3.56 5.83
C ILE A 166 14.95 -2.05 6.04
N LEU A 167 15.01 -1.30 4.95
CA LEU A 167 14.72 0.13 4.89
C LEU A 167 13.29 0.34 4.40
N TYR A 168 12.45 0.98 5.21
CA TYR A 168 11.16 1.51 4.79
C TYR A 168 11.30 3.00 4.51
N ALA A 169 11.19 3.41 3.24
CA ALA A 169 11.12 4.83 2.88
C ALA A 169 9.67 5.34 2.94
N ALA A 170 9.51 6.65 3.14
CA ALA A 170 8.22 7.31 3.03
C ALA A 170 7.79 7.39 1.56
N GLY A 171 6.47 7.42 1.33
CA GLY A 171 5.92 7.82 0.05
C GLY A 171 6.34 9.25 -0.25
N GLN A 172 6.85 9.48 -1.46
CA GLN A 172 7.26 10.82 -1.88
C GLN A 172 6.52 11.27 -3.13
N ILE A 173 6.12 12.54 -3.09
CA ILE A 173 5.50 13.29 -4.19
C ILE A 173 6.46 14.36 -4.68
N ALA A 174 6.20 14.91 -5.86
CA ALA A 174 7.08 15.89 -6.50
C ALA A 174 6.95 17.32 -5.92
N SER A 175 6.97 17.44 -4.61
CA SER A 175 6.85 18.71 -3.88
C SER A 175 8.18 19.10 -3.23
N ASP A 176 8.45 20.40 -3.22
CA ASP A 176 9.50 21.01 -2.40
C ASP A 176 8.97 21.49 -1.04
N TYR A 177 7.66 21.32 -0.80
CA TYR A 177 6.90 21.81 0.34
C TYR A 177 6.99 23.32 0.57
N GLN A 178 7.37 24.10 -0.45
CA GLN A 178 7.46 25.55 -0.44
C GLN A 178 6.57 26.18 -1.52
N THR A 179 6.68 25.71 -2.77
CA THR A 179 5.91 26.23 -3.91
C THR A 179 4.78 25.31 -4.35
N GLY A 180 4.58 24.18 -3.68
CA GLY A 180 3.67 23.12 -4.12
C GLY A 180 4.44 22.08 -4.92
N VAL A 181 4.15 21.93 -6.21
CA VAL A 181 5.02 21.11 -7.09
C VAL A 181 6.36 21.83 -7.27
N ALA A 182 7.47 21.12 -7.14
CA ALA A 182 8.79 21.72 -7.29
C ALA A 182 8.98 22.31 -8.71
N PRO A 183 9.55 23.52 -8.87
CA PRO A 183 9.64 24.17 -10.18
C PRO A 183 10.35 23.33 -11.26
N GLU A 184 11.42 22.61 -10.90
CA GLU A 184 12.14 21.69 -11.78
C GLU A 184 11.31 20.45 -12.18
N ALA A 185 10.30 20.10 -11.37
CA ALA A 185 9.38 19.01 -11.60
C ALA A 185 8.15 19.41 -12.44
N ILE A 186 8.09 20.67 -12.90
CA ILE A 186 7.02 21.20 -13.75
C ILE A 186 7.54 21.34 -15.18
N GLN A 187 6.73 20.90 -16.15
CA GLN A 187 6.97 21.18 -17.56
C GLN A 187 6.80 22.67 -17.84
N ASP A 188 7.76 23.27 -18.56
CA ASP A 188 7.69 24.69 -18.88
C ASP A 188 6.40 24.98 -19.67
N PRO A 189 5.49 25.82 -19.15
CA PRO A 189 4.25 26.17 -19.84
C PRO A 189 4.48 26.84 -21.20
N ALA A 190 5.63 27.47 -21.42
CA ALA A 190 6.00 28.06 -22.71
C ALA A 190 6.39 27.00 -23.76
N PHE A 191 6.75 25.79 -23.33
CA PHE A 191 7.17 24.68 -24.21
C PHE A 191 6.37 23.38 -23.91
N PRO A 192 5.04 23.39 -24.10
CA PRO A 192 4.14 22.31 -23.69
C PRO A 192 4.32 21.00 -24.47
N TYR A 193 5.11 21.00 -25.54
CA TYR A 193 5.42 19.81 -26.36
C TYR A 193 6.85 19.27 -26.15
N TYR A 194 7.67 19.91 -25.30
CA TYR A 194 9.08 19.57 -25.09
C TYR A 194 9.34 19.00 -23.69
N GLY A 195 8.56 18.01 -23.30
CA GLY A 195 8.70 17.32 -22.02
C GLY A 195 7.39 16.69 -21.56
N SER A 196 7.41 16.15 -20.34
CA SER A 196 6.24 15.59 -19.70
C SER A 196 6.31 15.84 -18.19
N ASN A 197 5.22 16.34 -17.61
CA ASN A 197 5.12 16.56 -16.16
C ASN A 197 5.38 15.26 -15.39
N ILE A 198 4.79 14.14 -15.81
CA ILE A 198 5.01 12.87 -15.10
C ILE A 198 6.49 12.47 -15.13
N GLN A 199 7.18 12.60 -16.27
CA GLN A 199 8.60 12.28 -16.38
C GLN A 199 9.47 13.13 -15.45
N LYS A 200 9.19 14.43 -15.37
CA LYS A 200 9.91 15.36 -14.48
C LYS A 200 9.63 15.05 -13.01
N GLN A 201 8.36 14.83 -12.65
CA GLN A 201 7.94 14.48 -11.30
C GLN A 201 8.55 13.15 -10.85
N THR A 202 8.54 12.11 -11.70
CA THR A 202 9.17 10.81 -11.39
C THR A 202 10.68 10.97 -11.12
N ARG A 203 11.41 11.69 -11.98
CA ARG A 203 12.86 11.94 -11.77
C ARG A 203 13.13 12.70 -10.49
N TYR A 204 12.36 13.75 -10.21
CA TYR A 204 12.48 14.52 -8.97
C TYR A 204 12.27 13.62 -7.74
N ILE A 205 11.20 12.82 -7.73
CA ILE A 205 10.90 11.91 -6.62
C ILE A 205 12.00 10.87 -6.45
N LEU A 206 12.45 10.22 -7.53
CA LEU A 206 13.50 9.21 -7.44
C LEU A 206 14.84 9.81 -6.99
N ASN A 207 15.21 11.02 -7.42
CA ASN A 207 16.40 11.69 -6.88
C ASN A 207 16.29 11.97 -5.37
N ASN A 208 15.10 12.33 -4.88
CA ASN A 208 14.88 12.54 -3.46
C ASN A 208 14.90 11.23 -2.66
N ILE A 209 14.32 10.16 -3.18
CA ILE A 209 14.36 8.84 -2.54
C ILE A 209 15.78 8.27 -2.56
N GLN A 210 16.55 8.46 -3.64
CA GLN A 210 17.96 8.08 -3.70
C GLN A 210 18.73 8.70 -2.54
N SER A 211 18.50 9.98 -2.21
CA SER A 211 19.16 10.61 -1.07
C SER A 211 18.84 9.93 0.28
N VAL A 212 17.65 9.36 0.45
CA VAL A 212 17.29 8.56 1.64
C VAL A 212 18.01 7.22 1.63
N PHE A 213 18.03 6.53 0.48
CA PHE A 213 18.75 5.27 0.32
C PHE A 213 20.25 5.42 0.56
N ASP A 214 20.89 6.45 -0.02
CA ASP A 214 22.31 6.77 0.19
C ASP A 214 22.62 6.97 1.68
N SER A 215 21.73 7.63 2.42
CA SER A 215 21.89 7.90 3.86
C SER A 215 21.72 6.65 4.72
N ALA A 216 21.05 5.62 4.21
CA ALA A 216 20.98 4.28 4.81
C ALA A 216 22.14 3.37 4.36
N GLY A 217 23.01 3.84 3.46
CA GLY A 217 24.06 3.02 2.84
C GLY A 217 23.53 2.05 1.77
N CYS A 218 22.32 2.28 1.24
CA CYS A 218 21.68 1.51 0.19
C CYS A 218 21.75 2.23 -1.16
N ASP A 219 21.41 1.52 -2.24
CA ASP A 219 21.24 2.07 -3.58
C ASP A 219 19.97 1.49 -4.24
N PHE A 220 19.57 1.97 -5.43
CA PHE A 220 18.35 1.48 -6.07
C PHE A 220 18.37 0.01 -6.43
N LYS A 221 19.55 -0.61 -6.68
CA LYS A 221 19.70 -2.07 -6.79
C LYS A 221 19.26 -2.84 -5.53
N ASP A 222 19.08 -2.12 -4.41
CA ASP A 222 18.66 -2.66 -3.14
C ASP A 222 17.17 -2.50 -2.84
N VAL A 223 16.41 -1.91 -3.75
CA VAL A 223 14.95 -1.88 -3.68
C VAL A 223 14.38 -3.28 -3.88
N VAL A 224 13.46 -3.68 -3.00
CA VAL A 224 12.85 -5.01 -3.00
C VAL A 224 11.35 -4.97 -3.24
N LYS A 225 10.73 -3.80 -3.11
CA LYS A 225 9.30 -3.59 -3.36
C LYS A 225 9.02 -2.12 -3.61
N ALA A 226 8.08 -1.86 -4.49
CA ALA A 226 7.57 -0.52 -4.75
C ALA A 226 6.05 -0.51 -4.86
N GLN A 227 5.45 0.56 -4.35
CA GLN A 227 4.06 0.91 -4.62
C GLN A 227 4.02 2.30 -5.26
N ILE A 228 3.24 2.41 -6.33
CA ILE A 228 3.11 3.63 -7.13
C ILE A 228 1.64 4.00 -7.22
N PHE A 229 1.33 5.23 -6.81
CA PHE A 229 -0.02 5.78 -6.88
C PHE A 229 -0.02 6.89 -7.92
N LEU A 230 -0.75 6.68 -9.03
CA LEU A 230 -0.89 7.65 -10.11
C LEU A 230 -2.25 8.35 -10.03
N THR A 231 -2.34 9.64 -10.31
CA THR A 231 -3.65 10.32 -10.41
C THR A 231 -4.33 10.11 -11.76
N ASP A 232 -3.58 9.64 -12.75
CA ASP A 232 -4.06 9.34 -14.10
C ASP A 232 -3.19 8.25 -14.72
N LEU A 233 -3.74 7.05 -14.98
CA LEU A 233 -2.97 5.96 -15.57
C LEU A 233 -2.57 6.19 -17.03
N ASN A 234 -3.10 7.20 -17.71
CA ASN A 234 -2.58 7.59 -19.03
C ASN A 234 -1.11 8.05 -18.96
N ASP A 235 -0.64 8.45 -17.77
CA ASP A 235 0.76 8.83 -17.54
C ASP A 235 1.71 7.62 -17.49
N PHE A 236 1.20 6.39 -17.39
CA PHE A 236 2.00 5.20 -17.14
C PHE A 236 3.15 5.03 -18.15
N TYR A 237 2.91 5.25 -19.44
CA TYR A 237 3.94 5.10 -20.47
C TYR A 237 5.15 6.00 -20.21
N TYR A 238 4.91 7.28 -19.92
CA TYR A 238 5.95 8.26 -19.68
C TYR A 238 6.61 8.09 -18.30
N PHE A 239 5.84 7.67 -17.28
CA PHE A 239 6.37 7.22 -16.01
C PHE A 239 7.35 6.04 -16.21
N ASP A 240 6.97 4.99 -16.93
CA ASP A 240 7.78 3.78 -17.08
C ASP A 240 9.07 4.06 -17.87
N GLN A 241 9.05 4.99 -18.82
CA GLN A 241 10.27 5.51 -19.44
C GLN A 241 11.21 6.17 -18.42
N ALA A 242 10.70 7.03 -17.54
CA ALA A 242 11.50 7.66 -16.48
C ALA A 242 12.02 6.63 -15.47
N TRP A 243 11.19 5.66 -15.09
CA TRP A 243 11.53 4.59 -14.16
C TRP A 243 12.74 3.78 -14.63
N LYS A 244 12.82 3.47 -15.92
CA LYS A 244 13.91 2.70 -16.54
C LYS A 244 15.27 3.40 -16.52
N ASP A 245 15.30 4.72 -16.32
CA ASP A 245 16.55 5.47 -16.13
C ASP A 245 17.22 5.16 -14.79
N TYR A 246 16.46 4.66 -13.80
CA TYR A 246 16.94 4.38 -12.44
C TYR A 246 16.98 2.89 -12.11
N PHE A 247 16.02 2.12 -12.62
CA PHE A 247 15.90 0.69 -12.31
C PHE A 247 16.26 -0.17 -13.51
N HIS A 248 17.43 -0.81 -13.42
CA HIS A 248 17.93 -1.76 -14.41
C HIS A 248 17.74 -3.23 -14.00
N HIS A 249 17.06 -3.47 -12.87
CA HIS A 249 16.67 -4.79 -12.39
C HIS A 249 15.17 -4.81 -12.10
N SER A 250 14.61 -6.01 -12.00
CA SER A 250 13.18 -6.21 -11.81
C SER A 250 12.78 -6.00 -10.35
N VAL A 251 12.02 -4.94 -10.09
CA VAL A 251 11.43 -4.65 -8.76
C VAL A 251 9.97 -5.12 -8.72
N PRO A 252 9.54 -5.87 -7.69
CA PRO A 252 8.12 -6.12 -7.44
C PRO A 252 7.35 -4.80 -7.30
N ARG A 253 6.33 -4.59 -8.13
CA ARG A 253 5.60 -3.31 -8.23
C ARG A 253 4.10 -3.51 -8.10
N THR A 254 3.44 -2.58 -7.43
CA THR A 254 1.99 -2.41 -7.44
C THR A 254 1.69 -0.99 -7.89
N ILE A 255 0.80 -0.84 -8.88
CA ILE A 255 0.48 0.45 -9.51
C ILE A 255 -1.03 0.58 -9.62
N VAL A 256 -1.60 1.60 -8.99
CA VAL A 256 -3.05 1.87 -8.99
C VAL A 256 -3.35 3.34 -9.27
N GLU A 257 -4.51 3.63 -9.86
CA GLU A 257 -5.01 5.00 -9.99
C GLU A 257 -5.67 5.47 -8.68
N VAL A 258 -5.26 6.61 -8.14
CA VAL A 258 -5.86 7.25 -6.96
C VAL A 258 -6.52 8.56 -7.36
N GLN A 259 -7.42 9.08 -6.52
CA GLN A 259 -8.19 10.27 -6.88
C GLN A 259 -7.34 11.54 -6.85
N LYS A 260 -6.53 11.70 -5.79
CA LYS A 260 -5.70 12.88 -5.54
C LYS A 260 -4.50 12.55 -4.68
N LEU A 261 -3.49 13.41 -4.76
CA LEU A 261 -2.33 13.45 -3.87
C LEU A 261 -2.36 14.73 -3.03
N LEU A 262 -1.61 14.73 -1.93
CA LEU A 262 -1.67 15.77 -0.90
C LEU A 262 -1.39 17.19 -1.43
N VAL A 263 -0.50 17.32 -2.41
CA VAL A 263 -0.16 18.61 -3.03
C VAL A 263 -0.81 18.69 -4.41
N PRO A 264 -1.69 19.68 -4.65
CA PRO A 264 -2.30 19.89 -5.96
C PRO A 264 -1.25 20.00 -7.08
N GLY A 265 -1.47 19.29 -8.18
CA GLY A 265 -0.55 19.23 -9.32
C GLY A 265 0.48 18.10 -9.27
N CYS A 266 0.69 17.45 -8.12
CA CYS A 266 1.41 16.17 -8.08
C CYS A 266 0.57 15.09 -8.77
N ARG A 267 1.20 14.31 -9.64
CA ARG A 267 0.58 13.27 -10.48
C ARG A 267 0.93 11.85 -10.05
N ILE A 268 1.97 11.70 -9.23
CA ILE A 268 2.52 10.43 -8.79
C ILE A 268 3.07 10.52 -7.35
N GLU A 269 2.83 9.48 -6.57
CA GLU A 269 3.53 9.19 -5.31
C GLU A 269 4.24 7.84 -5.43
N ILE A 270 5.52 7.78 -5.03
CA ILE A 270 6.35 6.57 -5.08
C ILE A 270 6.77 6.19 -3.66
N ASP A 271 6.49 4.95 -3.27
CA ASP A 271 6.79 4.34 -1.97
C ASP A 271 7.70 3.12 -2.19
N LEU A 272 8.90 3.13 -1.61
CA LEU A 272 9.92 2.08 -1.82
C LEU A 272 10.33 1.42 -0.51
N TRP A 273 10.52 0.10 -0.56
CA TRP A 273 11.21 -0.66 0.49
C TRP A 273 12.53 -1.17 -0.08
N GLY A 274 13.59 -1.07 0.72
CA GLY A 274 14.93 -1.52 0.36
C GLY A 274 15.51 -2.45 1.41
N VAL A 275 16.68 -3.02 1.11
CA VAL A 275 17.47 -3.80 2.06
C VAL A 275 18.92 -3.33 2.09
N LEU A 276 19.66 -3.66 3.14
CA LEU A 276 21.09 -3.34 3.18
C LEU A 276 21.85 -4.06 2.04
N PRO A 277 22.94 -3.47 1.52
CA PRO A 277 23.72 -4.06 0.45
C PRO A 277 24.16 -5.50 0.74
N ASN A 278 24.29 -6.28 -0.33
CA ASN A 278 24.67 -7.70 -0.28
C ASN A 278 23.66 -8.63 0.42
N THR A 279 22.48 -8.13 0.82
CA THR A 279 21.36 -8.99 1.23
C THR A 279 20.97 -9.91 0.06
N PRO A 280 20.95 -11.24 0.24
CA PRO A 280 20.58 -12.18 -0.82
C PRO A 280 19.14 -11.94 -1.30
N LYS A 281 18.97 -11.91 -2.63
CA LYS A 281 17.68 -11.73 -3.31
C LYS A 281 17.52 -12.84 -4.34
N LYS A 282 16.31 -13.40 -4.45
CA LYS A 282 15.97 -14.41 -5.47
C LYS A 282 14.69 -13.99 -6.18
N GLU A 283 14.80 -13.65 -7.46
CA GLU A 283 13.64 -13.42 -8.31
C GLU A 283 12.89 -14.73 -8.55
N ILE A 284 11.56 -14.66 -8.53
CA ILE A 284 10.66 -15.76 -8.85
C ILE A 284 9.81 -15.37 -10.05
N HIS A 285 9.67 -16.30 -10.99
CA HIS A 285 8.93 -16.13 -12.23
C HIS A 285 7.90 -17.25 -12.37
N VAL A 286 6.69 -16.92 -12.84
CA VAL A 286 5.58 -17.89 -12.97
C VAL A 286 5.65 -18.68 -14.29
N GLN A 287 6.42 -18.22 -15.27
CA GLN A 287 6.62 -18.88 -16.57
C GLN A 287 8.11 -19.13 -16.84
N ASN A 288 8.42 -20.27 -17.47
CA ASN A 288 9.79 -20.79 -17.58
C ASN A 288 10.64 -20.26 -18.76
N ASN A 289 10.12 -19.47 -19.71
CA ASN A 289 10.82 -19.33 -21.01
C ASN A 289 10.98 -17.92 -21.63
N GLU A 290 10.59 -16.83 -20.97
CA GLU A 290 10.95 -15.47 -21.39
C GLU A 290 11.22 -14.66 -20.12
N GLN A 291 12.31 -13.86 -20.06
CA GLN A 291 12.47 -12.88 -18.99
C GLN A 291 11.27 -11.92 -19.07
N PRO A 292 10.36 -11.92 -18.09
CA PRO A 292 9.19 -11.06 -18.15
C PRO A 292 9.61 -9.59 -18.11
N SER A 293 8.81 -8.72 -18.73
CA SER A 293 9.02 -7.26 -18.73
C SER A 293 8.84 -6.61 -17.34
N PHE A 294 8.51 -7.40 -16.32
CA PHE A 294 8.31 -6.98 -14.94
C PHE A 294 8.62 -8.13 -13.95
N CYS A 295 8.89 -7.80 -12.69
CA CYS A 295 9.13 -8.79 -11.63
C CYS A 295 7.81 -9.45 -11.20
N HIS A 296 7.71 -10.79 -11.12
CA HIS A 296 6.52 -11.40 -10.50
C HIS A 296 6.63 -11.42 -8.96
N GLY A 297 7.81 -11.75 -8.44
CA GLY A 297 8.10 -11.66 -7.02
C GLY A 297 9.58 -11.77 -6.73
N LEU A 298 9.97 -11.29 -5.55
CA LEU A 298 11.34 -11.28 -5.06
C LEU A 298 11.38 -11.84 -3.64
N ILE A 299 12.18 -12.88 -3.44
CA ILE A 299 12.45 -13.42 -2.11
C ILE A 299 13.66 -12.69 -1.54
N VAL A 300 13.54 -12.23 -0.31
CA VAL A 300 14.59 -11.63 0.50
C VAL A 300 14.57 -12.33 1.85
N ASN A 301 15.66 -13.01 2.20
CA ASN A 301 15.71 -13.89 3.37
C ASN A 301 14.55 -14.91 3.36
N ASP A 302 13.63 -14.80 4.30
CA ASP A 302 12.45 -15.62 4.50
C ASP A 302 11.16 -15.01 3.91
N THR A 303 11.24 -13.81 3.33
CA THR A 303 10.08 -13.01 2.92
C THR A 303 9.98 -12.93 1.39
N LEU A 304 8.81 -13.23 0.84
CA LEU A 304 8.45 -13.04 -0.56
C LEU A 304 7.63 -11.76 -0.72
N TYR A 305 8.17 -10.80 -1.48
CA TYR A 305 7.45 -9.63 -1.96
C TYR A 305 6.95 -9.89 -3.39
N ALA A 306 5.64 -10.00 -3.59
CA ALA A 306 5.06 -10.18 -4.91
C ALA A 306 4.70 -8.85 -5.57
N SER A 307 4.68 -8.78 -6.90
CA SER A 307 4.02 -7.67 -7.60
C SER A 307 2.51 -7.72 -7.43
N GLY A 308 1.86 -6.56 -7.52
CA GLY A 308 0.40 -6.48 -7.53
C GLY A 308 -0.16 -7.17 -8.77
N GLN A 309 -0.98 -8.19 -8.60
CA GLN A 309 -1.50 -9.00 -9.69
C GLN A 309 -2.93 -8.60 -10.04
N ILE A 310 -3.17 -8.51 -11.34
CA ILE A 310 -4.47 -8.28 -11.98
C ILE A 310 -4.81 -9.46 -12.89
N ALA A 311 -6.03 -9.49 -13.43
CA ALA A 311 -6.46 -10.54 -14.36
C ALA A 311 -5.90 -10.35 -15.79
N SER A 312 -4.58 -10.28 -15.94
CA SER A 312 -3.89 -10.16 -17.22
C SER A 312 -2.71 -11.13 -17.31
N ASP A 313 -2.36 -11.52 -18.54
CA ASP A 313 -1.13 -12.24 -18.88
C ASP A 313 -0.04 -11.29 -19.44
N HIS A 314 -0.29 -9.98 -19.43
CA HIS A 314 0.56 -8.92 -19.97
C HIS A 314 0.85 -9.02 -21.48
N LYS A 315 0.15 -9.92 -22.19
CA LYS A 315 0.22 -10.09 -23.65
C LYS A 315 -1.11 -9.73 -24.31
N THR A 316 -2.20 -10.01 -23.61
CA THR A 316 -3.56 -9.67 -23.98
C THR A 316 -4.11 -8.61 -23.02
N PRO A 317 -5.24 -7.94 -23.36
CA PRO A 317 -6.04 -7.16 -22.41
C PRO A 317 -6.52 -8.03 -21.21
N LEU A 318 -7.68 -7.72 -20.62
CA LEU A 318 -8.30 -8.62 -19.64
C LEU A 318 -8.35 -10.05 -20.20
N ILE A 319 -7.76 -11.02 -19.49
CA ILE A 319 -7.60 -12.39 -19.98
C ILE A 319 -8.96 -13.06 -20.20
N GLN A 320 -9.13 -13.79 -21.31
CA GLN A 320 -10.45 -14.28 -21.73
C GLN A 320 -11.20 -15.09 -20.66
N ILE A 321 -10.50 -15.94 -19.90
CA ILE A 321 -11.10 -16.75 -18.82
C ILE A 321 -11.65 -15.90 -17.67
N ALA A 322 -11.19 -14.65 -17.56
CA ALA A 322 -11.61 -13.72 -16.51
C ALA A 322 -12.78 -12.81 -16.93
N HIS A 323 -13.28 -12.91 -18.17
CA HIS A 323 -14.50 -12.23 -18.59
C HIS A 323 -15.74 -12.99 -18.14
N GLN A 324 -16.80 -12.26 -17.79
CA GLN A 324 -18.12 -12.86 -17.72
C GLN A 324 -18.55 -13.31 -19.11
N ASP A 325 -19.15 -14.51 -19.21
CA ASP A 325 -19.62 -14.98 -20.52
C ASP A 325 -20.93 -14.25 -20.85
N PRO A 326 -21.01 -13.46 -21.93
CA PRO A 326 -22.22 -12.74 -22.28
C PRO A 326 -23.42 -13.64 -22.56
N ALA A 327 -23.20 -14.91 -22.96
CA ALA A 327 -24.25 -15.89 -23.17
C ALA A 327 -24.75 -16.52 -21.86
N PHE A 328 -23.97 -16.45 -20.77
CA PHE A 328 -24.29 -16.99 -19.46
C PHE A 328 -24.13 -15.94 -18.34
N PRO A 329 -24.84 -14.80 -18.40
CA PRO A 329 -24.63 -13.65 -17.50
C PRO A 329 -25.05 -13.89 -16.04
N PHE A 330 -25.62 -15.05 -15.73
CA PHE A 330 -26.02 -15.44 -14.36
C PHE A 330 -25.11 -16.52 -13.76
N TYR A 331 -24.14 -17.05 -14.50
CA TYR A 331 -23.25 -18.13 -14.05
C TYR A 331 -21.87 -17.58 -13.64
N GLY A 332 -21.87 -16.91 -12.48
CA GLY A 332 -20.71 -16.23 -11.91
C GLY A 332 -20.58 -14.79 -12.38
N SER A 333 -19.93 -13.95 -11.55
CA SER A 333 -19.65 -12.55 -11.86
C SER A 333 -18.22 -12.36 -12.38
N GLU A 334 -18.00 -11.26 -13.09
CA GLU A 334 -16.68 -10.91 -13.62
C GLU A 334 -15.64 -10.76 -12.50
N ILE A 335 -15.99 -10.09 -11.40
CA ILE A 335 -15.10 -9.98 -10.23
C ILE A 335 -14.71 -11.35 -9.67
N GLN A 336 -15.63 -12.32 -9.59
CA GLN A 336 -15.30 -13.66 -9.09
C GLN A 336 -14.27 -14.36 -10.00
N LYS A 337 -14.45 -14.27 -11.31
CA LYS A 337 -13.53 -14.89 -12.28
C LYS A 337 -12.16 -14.21 -12.25
N GLN A 338 -12.11 -12.88 -12.21
CA GLN A 338 -10.86 -12.13 -12.08
C GLN A 338 -10.13 -12.45 -10.77
N THR A 339 -10.85 -12.44 -9.64
CA THR A 339 -10.29 -12.78 -8.33
C THR A 339 -9.71 -14.19 -8.34
N ARG A 340 -10.44 -15.17 -8.87
CA ARG A 340 -9.97 -16.56 -8.98
C ARG A 340 -8.71 -16.68 -9.81
N PHE A 341 -8.64 -15.98 -10.94
CA PHE A 341 -7.44 -15.96 -11.79
C PHE A 341 -6.24 -15.39 -11.04
N VAL A 342 -6.41 -14.23 -10.39
CA VAL A 342 -5.36 -13.58 -9.58
C VAL A 342 -4.86 -14.51 -8.48
N MET A 343 -5.77 -15.12 -7.71
CA MET A 343 -5.40 -16.03 -6.63
C MET A 343 -4.71 -17.31 -7.13
N ASN A 344 -5.12 -17.86 -8.27
CA ASN A 344 -4.43 -18.99 -8.90
C ASN A 344 -3.00 -18.62 -9.35
N ASN A 345 -2.78 -17.39 -9.82
CA ASN A 345 -1.43 -16.93 -10.16
C ASN A 345 -0.56 -16.73 -8.91
N PHE A 346 -1.12 -16.23 -7.81
CA PHE A 346 -0.43 -16.22 -6.52
C PHE A 346 -0.07 -17.63 -6.04
N GLN A 347 -0.97 -18.62 -6.14
CA GLN A 347 -0.64 -20.01 -5.80
C GLN A 347 0.55 -20.53 -6.60
N LYS A 348 0.59 -20.28 -7.91
CA LYS A 348 1.73 -20.69 -8.76
C LYS A 348 3.02 -19.95 -8.37
N LEU A 349 2.95 -18.63 -8.17
CA LEU A 349 4.10 -17.83 -7.75
C LEU A 349 4.67 -18.33 -6.42
N TYR A 350 3.79 -18.57 -5.46
CA TYR A 350 4.16 -19.08 -4.15
C TYR A 350 4.79 -20.46 -4.28
N GLN A 351 4.18 -21.40 -5.01
CA GLN A 351 4.77 -22.73 -5.25
C GLN A 351 6.17 -22.66 -5.88
N GLN A 352 6.41 -21.76 -6.85
CA GLN A 352 7.73 -21.55 -7.44
C GLN A 352 8.74 -20.94 -6.46
N GLY A 353 8.26 -20.06 -5.57
CA GLY A 353 9.04 -19.52 -4.46
C GLY A 353 9.27 -20.51 -3.33
N GLY A 354 8.61 -21.67 -3.35
CA GLY A 354 8.55 -22.57 -2.22
C GLY A 354 7.78 -21.96 -1.05
N PHE A 355 6.63 -21.34 -1.30
CA PHE A 355 5.64 -20.78 -0.36
C PHE A 355 4.26 -21.41 -0.56
N ASP A 356 3.42 -21.29 0.46
CA ASP A 356 1.99 -21.61 0.45
C ASP A 356 1.17 -20.37 0.77
N LEU A 357 -0.07 -20.25 0.28
CA LEU A 357 -0.90 -19.05 0.57
C LEU A 357 -1.05 -18.79 2.08
N ALA A 358 -1.00 -19.84 2.91
CA ALA A 358 -1.00 -19.73 4.37
C ALA A 358 0.19 -18.95 4.95
N ASP A 359 1.30 -18.82 4.21
CA ASP A 359 2.46 -18.00 4.61
C ASP A 359 2.24 -16.50 4.40
N THR A 360 1.08 -16.10 3.84
CA THR A 360 0.76 -14.68 3.63
C THR A 360 0.67 -13.95 4.96
N VAL A 361 1.53 -12.95 5.15
CA VAL A 361 1.58 -12.11 6.36
C VAL A 361 0.97 -10.75 6.14
N LYS A 362 0.77 -10.32 4.89
CA LYS A 362 0.16 -9.03 4.56
C LYS A 362 -0.54 -9.08 3.20
N ALA A 363 -1.72 -8.48 3.13
CA ALA A 363 -2.48 -8.32 1.90
C ALA A 363 -3.00 -6.89 1.73
N GLN A 364 -2.96 -6.39 0.50
CA GLN A 364 -3.73 -5.22 0.07
C GLN A 364 -4.55 -5.58 -1.15
N VAL A 365 -5.80 -5.15 -1.13
CA VAL A 365 -6.78 -5.41 -2.19
C VAL A 365 -7.34 -4.08 -2.65
N PHE A 366 -7.22 -3.85 -3.95
CA PHE A 366 -7.76 -2.69 -4.61
C PHE A 366 -8.89 -3.14 -5.52
N LEU A 367 -10.06 -2.52 -5.39
CA LEU A 367 -11.23 -2.77 -6.22
C LEU A 367 -11.55 -1.52 -7.03
N SER A 368 -11.99 -1.68 -8.28
CA SER A 368 -12.46 -0.54 -9.08
C SER A 368 -13.86 -0.08 -8.67
N ASP A 369 -14.60 -0.93 -7.94
CA ASP A 369 -15.96 -0.67 -7.46
C ASP A 369 -16.20 -1.53 -6.21
N LEU A 370 -16.49 -0.93 -5.06
CA LEU A 370 -16.77 -1.66 -3.82
C LEU A 370 -18.11 -2.41 -3.83
N ASN A 371 -19.01 -2.15 -4.78
CA ASN A 371 -20.21 -2.98 -4.95
C ASN A 371 -19.86 -4.44 -5.31
N ASP A 372 -18.68 -4.66 -5.89
CA ASP A 372 -18.17 -6.00 -6.21
C ASP A 372 -17.59 -6.73 -4.96
N PHE A 373 -17.48 -6.06 -3.81
CA PHE A 373 -16.82 -6.59 -2.61
C PHE A 373 -17.41 -7.93 -2.14
N TYR A 374 -18.73 -8.05 -2.08
CA TYR A 374 -19.37 -9.28 -1.59
C TYR A 374 -18.93 -10.48 -2.41
N TYR A 375 -18.92 -10.35 -3.73
CA TYR A 375 -18.54 -11.40 -4.66
C TYR A 375 -17.04 -11.70 -4.64
N PHE A 376 -16.21 -10.66 -4.51
CA PHE A 376 -14.77 -10.82 -4.25
C PHE A 376 -14.52 -11.63 -2.98
N ASP A 377 -15.15 -11.27 -1.86
CA ASP A 377 -14.89 -11.86 -0.55
C ASP A 377 -15.34 -13.34 -0.48
N GLN A 378 -16.35 -13.75 -1.27
CA GLN A 378 -16.70 -15.16 -1.45
C GLN A 378 -15.53 -15.97 -2.02
N ILE A 379 -14.87 -15.48 -3.07
CA ILE A 379 -13.72 -16.18 -3.66
C ILE A 379 -12.52 -16.13 -2.72
N TRP A 380 -12.27 -14.98 -2.11
CA TRP A 380 -11.16 -14.79 -1.16
C TRP A 380 -11.18 -15.85 -0.04
N LYS A 381 -12.36 -16.17 0.50
CA LYS A 381 -12.56 -17.22 1.53
C LYS A 381 -12.12 -18.60 1.09
N GLU A 382 -12.28 -18.94 -0.19
CA GLU A 382 -11.88 -20.24 -0.73
C GLU A 382 -10.35 -20.42 -0.70
N TYR A 383 -9.60 -19.33 -0.90
CA TYR A 383 -8.12 -19.35 -0.95
C TYR A 383 -7.46 -19.14 0.40
N PHE A 384 -8.15 -18.50 1.35
CA PHE A 384 -7.65 -18.20 2.68
C PHE A 384 -8.55 -18.74 3.79
N PRO A 385 -8.59 -20.06 4.05
CA PRO A 385 -9.34 -20.58 5.20
C PRO A 385 -8.94 -19.94 6.54
N SER A 386 -7.66 -19.58 6.69
CA SER A 386 -7.16 -18.69 7.74
C SER A 386 -6.63 -17.41 7.06
N PRO A 387 -7.30 -16.25 7.25
CA PRO A 387 -7.00 -15.11 6.41
C PRO A 387 -5.88 -14.21 6.98
N PRO A 388 -5.03 -13.64 6.10
CA PRO A 388 -4.00 -12.70 6.50
C PRO A 388 -4.61 -11.36 6.91
N PRO A 389 -3.84 -10.46 7.54
CA PRO A 389 -4.26 -9.08 7.70
C PRO A 389 -4.37 -8.40 6.33
N ARG A 390 -5.48 -7.68 6.13
CA ARG A 390 -5.86 -7.16 4.82
C ARG A 390 -6.30 -5.70 4.90
N THR A 391 -5.94 -4.94 3.88
CA THR A 391 -6.44 -3.58 3.59
C THR A 391 -7.30 -3.67 2.32
N THR A 392 -8.46 -3.02 2.26
CA THR A 392 -9.35 -3.11 1.09
C THR A 392 -9.93 -1.76 0.70
N LEU A 393 -9.58 -1.29 -0.49
CA LEU A 393 -9.83 0.09 -0.93
C LEU A 393 -10.53 0.12 -2.29
N GLU A 394 -11.42 1.09 -2.51
CA GLU A 394 -11.82 1.47 -3.86
C GLU A 394 -10.81 2.42 -4.49
N VAL A 395 -10.37 2.14 -5.71
CA VAL A 395 -9.45 2.95 -6.49
C VAL A 395 -10.04 3.25 -7.86
N GLY A 396 -9.43 4.16 -8.62
CA GLY A 396 -9.97 4.57 -9.92
C GLY A 396 -9.96 3.44 -10.96
N LYS A 397 -8.76 3.03 -11.36
CA LYS A 397 -8.51 2.08 -12.46
C LYS A 397 -7.24 1.27 -12.21
N PHE A 398 -7.07 0.23 -13.02
CA PHE A 398 -5.85 -0.57 -13.11
C PHE A 398 -5.22 -0.43 -14.50
N LEU A 399 -3.96 -0.82 -14.61
CA LEU A 399 -3.17 -0.70 -15.85
C LEU A 399 -3.79 -1.38 -17.07
N VAL A 400 -4.57 -2.45 -16.86
CA VAL A 400 -5.28 -3.15 -17.93
C VAL A 400 -6.77 -2.79 -17.83
N PRO A 401 -7.33 -2.10 -18.85
CA PRO A 401 -8.76 -1.79 -18.89
C PRO A 401 -9.63 -3.05 -18.75
N GLY A 402 -10.70 -2.93 -17.98
CA GLY A 402 -11.62 -4.04 -17.66
C GLY A 402 -11.23 -4.84 -16.42
N CYS A 403 -9.99 -4.72 -15.91
CA CYS A 403 -9.69 -5.28 -14.60
C CYS A 403 -10.53 -4.59 -13.51
N LYS A 404 -11.03 -5.38 -12.56
CA LYS A 404 -11.89 -4.99 -11.44
C LYS A 404 -11.20 -5.16 -10.08
N VAL A 405 -10.12 -5.94 -10.03
CA VAL A 405 -9.34 -6.20 -8.82
C VAL A 405 -7.85 -6.23 -9.10
N GLN A 406 -7.07 -5.65 -8.20
CA GLN A 406 -5.64 -5.90 -8.04
C GLN A 406 -5.36 -6.35 -6.61
N VAL A 407 -4.57 -7.42 -6.47
CA VAL A 407 -4.17 -7.95 -5.16
C VAL A 407 -2.65 -7.87 -5.04
N ASP A 408 -2.17 -7.36 -3.90
CA ASP A 408 -0.78 -7.28 -3.51
C ASP A 408 -0.58 -8.13 -2.25
N LEU A 409 0.32 -9.12 -2.30
CA LEU A 409 0.60 -10.01 -1.18
C LEU A 409 2.08 -10.00 -0.79
N THR A 410 2.33 -10.09 0.50
CA THR A 410 3.63 -10.43 1.09
C THR A 410 3.49 -11.71 1.89
N ALA A 411 4.40 -12.66 1.69
CA ALA A 411 4.48 -13.90 2.46
C ALA A 411 5.80 -13.98 3.20
N ALA A 412 5.81 -14.66 4.35
CA ALA A 412 7.03 -14.90 5.11
C ALA A 412 7.04 -16.33 5.67
N LYS A 413 8.19 -16.99 5.55
CA LYS A 413 8.41 -18.38 5.96
C LYS A 413 9.23 -18.49 7.23
N ASN A 414 9.03 -19.61 7.92
CA ASN A 414 9.76 -19.93 9.15
C ASN A 414 11.10 -20.58 8.91
#